data_AF-G3AFF4-F1
#
_entry.id   AF-G3AFF4-F1
#
_cell.length_a   1.000
_cell.length_b   1.000
_cell.length_c   1.000
_cell.angle_alpha   90.00
_cell.angle_beta   90.00
_cell.angle_gamma   90.00
#
_symmetry.space_group_name_H-M   'P 1'
#
loop_
_entity.id
_entity.type
_entity.pdbx_description
1 polymer ?
#
loop_
_entity_poly.entity_id
_entity_poly.type
_entity_poly.pdbx_seq_one_letter_code
_entity_poly.pdbx_strand_id
1 'polypeptide(L)'
;MSAPQGNGGVQIQVSEQRTPVAISIANYLYQNPIMKQRTGLLNNTTDIDFFRYKRFERALLSDDYKNKQQNPKNGLIPINDAVEVQKVLVMLIQNQMLLPLNKLHYADIKAVKGWKPNKQKPTLKRSDKAVIDPDAYYGWLYQKPNPFILLYSILAIAGVFAVILFPLWPRIMKRGVWYLSMAALGLIGLFFATAIVRLIIYIISLVAFPKPFWLFPNLFEDCGVLESFQPLKEARRVMKMMKHFSQLNQPRPMKPSVPRPVPLSSKRERLPWKKLKSKNVYKFLYYKFNLQI
;
A
#
# COMPACT_ATOMS: atom_id res chain seq x y z
N MET A 1 0.38 -49.98 27.80
CA MET A 1 -0.60 -49.04 27.21
C MET A 1 0.04 -47.66 27.12
N SER A 2 0.50 -47.27 25.93
CA SER A 2 0.83 -45.87 25.61
C SER A 2 0.64 -45.71 24.09
N ALA A 3 -0.45 -45.04 23.70
CA ALA A 3 -0.77 -44.76 22.31
C ALA A 3 0.14 -43.64 21.74
N PRO A 4 0.56 -43.70 20.47
CA PRO A 4 1.20 -42.56 19.83
C PRO A 4 0.15 -41.54 19.41
N GLN A 5 0.27 -40.32 19.93
CA GLN A 5 -0.54 -39.17 19.51
C GLN A 5 -0.19 -38.80 18.06
N GLY A 6 -1.21 -38.88 17.19
CA GLY A 6 -1.11 -38.50 15.78
C GLY A 6 -0.91 -37.00 15.60
N ASN A 7 0.14 -36.64 14.86
CA ASN A 7 0.36 -35.28 14.40
C ASN A 7 0.23 -35.28 12.87
N GLY A 8 -0.97 -34.96 12.39
CA GLY A 8 -1.43 -35.14 11.00
C GLY A 8 -0.85 -34.13 10.01
N GLY A 9 0.46 -34.20 9.76
CA GLY A 9 1.07 -33.53 8.61
C GLY A 9 1.15 -34.49 7.43
N VAL A 10 0.37 -34.25 6.37
CA VAL A 10 0.48 -35.00 5.10
C VAL A 10 1.65 -34.42 4.30
N GLN A 11 2.62 -35.26 3.92
CA GLN A 11 3.65 -34.89 2.94
C GLN A 11 3.04 -34.93 1.53
N ILE A 12 3.18 -33.85 0.77
CA ILE A 12 2.49 -33.65 -0.51
C ILE A 12 3.52 -33.76 -1.65
N GLN A 13 3.34 -34.73 -2.57
CA GLN A 13 4.16 -34.85 -3.78
C GLN A 13 3.87 -33.70 -4.75
N VAL A 14 4.91 -33.18 -5.40
CA VAL A 14 4.83 -31.94 -6.19
C VAL A 14 4.84 -32.25 -7.68
N SER A 15 3.87 -31.74 -8.45
CA SER A 15 3.77 -31.95 -9.90
C SER A 15 4.41 -30.79 -10.68
N GLU A 16 5.14 -31.08 -11.76
CA GLU A 16 5.78 -30.06 -12.61
C GLU A 16 4.80 -29.31 -13.52
N GLN A 17 3.74 -29.97 -13.97
CA GLN A 17 2.70 -29.36 -14.79
C GLN A 17 1.54 -28.86 -13.92
N ARG A 18 1.15 -27.59 -14.12
CA ARG A 18 0.03 -26.95 -13.42
C ARG A 18 -1.28 -27.33 -14.10
N THR A 19 -2.21 -27.93 -13.37
CA THR A 19 -3.53 -28.27 -13.92
C THR A 19 -4.35 -27.01 -14.24
N PRO A 20 -5.14 -27.00 -15.32
CA PRO A 20 -5.91 -25.82 -15.73
C PRO A 20 -6.95 -25.40 -14.68
N VAL A 21 -7.51 -26.38 -13.96
CA VAL A 21 -8.46 -26.15 -12.86
C VAL A 21 -7.77 -25.46 -11.67
N ALA A 22 -6.53 -25.82 -11.37
CA ALA A 22 -5.81 -25.18 -10.29
C ALA A 22 -5.44 -23.73 -10.68
N ILE A 23 -5.11 -23.49 -11.95
CA ILE A 23 -4.85 -22.14 -12.50
C ILE A 23 -6.10 -21.26 -12.44
N SER A 24 -7.28 -21.77 -12.78
CA SER A 24 -8.53 -20.98 -12.72
C SER A 24 -8.86 -20.55 -11.29
N ILE A 25 -8.73 -21.46 -10.32
CA ILE A 25 -8.93 -21.17 -8.89
C ILE A 25 -7.88 -20.16 -8.40
N ALA A 26 -6.60 -20.37 -8.73
CA ALA A 26 -5.55 -19.43 -8.36
C ALA A 26 -5.77 -18.03 -8.97
N ASN A 27 -6.22 -17.95 -10.23
CA ASN A 27 -6.57 -16.68 -10.88
C ASN A 27 -7.73 -15.95 -10.19
N TYR A 28 -8.71 -16.68 -9.66
CA TYR A 28 -9.79 -16.08 -8.88
C TYR A 28 -9.32 -15.59 -7.51
N LEU A 29 -8.48 -16.37 -6.83
CA LEU A 29 -8.03 -16.08 -5.46
C LEU A 29 -6.91 -15.04 -5.40
N TYR A 30 -6.03 -15.02 -6.40
CA TYR A 30 -4.91 -14.09 -6.46
C TYR A 30 -5.42 -12.65 -6.50
N GLN A 31 -4.87 -11.78 -5.64
CA GLN A 31 -5.30 -10.38 -5.45
C GLN A 31 -6.77 -10.16 -5.05
N ASN A 32 -7.49 -11.21 -4.63
CA ASN A 32 -8.86 -11.05 -4.15
C ASN A 32 -8.87 -10.32 -2.78
N PRO A 33 -9.69 -9.25 -2.60
CA PRO A 33 -9.72 -8.47 -1.37
C PRO A 33 -10.13 -9.29 -0.12
N ILE A 34 -10.91 -10.36 -0.28
CA ILE A 34 -11.36 -11.23 0.83
C ILE A 34 -10.16 -11.90 1.51
N MET A 35 -9.10 -12.19 0.74
CA MET A 35 -7.90 -12.88 1.22
C MET A 35 -7.06 -12.02 2.18
N LYS A 36 -7.18 -10.68 2.10
CA LYS A 36 -6.36 -9.72 2.86
C LYS A 36 -4.86 -10.05 2.82
N GLN A 37 -4.36 -10.28 1.61
CA GLN A 37 -2.96 -10.63 1.35
C GLN A 37 -2.04 -9.50 1.82
N ARG A 38 -0.87 -9.88 2.34
CA ARG A 38 0.17 -8.95 2.80
C ARG A 38 1.51 -9.39 2.24
N THR A 39 2.41 -8.44 2.05
CA THR A 39 3.80 -8.73 1.69
C THR A 39 4.62 -9.05 2.94
N GLY A 40 5.45 -10.09 2.86
CA GLY A 40 6.41 -10.48 3.89
C GLY A 40 7.73 -10.91 3.27
N LEU A 41 8.74 -11.14 4.10
CA LEU A 41 10.07 -11.56 3.66
C LEU A 41 10.24 -13.07 3.86
N LEU A 42 10.28 -13.83 2.78
CA LEU A 42 10.67 -15.23 2.79
C LEU A 42 12.17 -15.33 3.07
N ASN A 43 12.53 -16.10 4.10
CA ASN A 43 13.91 -16.31 4.54
C ASN A 43 14.71 -15.01 4.73
N ASN A 44 14.03 -13.93 5.11
CA ASN A 44 14.59 -12.59 5.31
C ASN A 44 15.22 -11.93 4.08
N THR A 45 14.90 -12.38 2.86
CA THR A 45 15.49 -11.83 1.62
C THR A 45 14.47 -11.54 0.54
N THR A 46 13.62 -12.50 0.19
CA THR A 46 12.70 -12.38 -0.94
C THR A 46 11.32 -11.94 -0.49
N ASP A 47 10.71 -10.99 -1.21
CA ASP A 47 9.33 -10.61 -0.95
C ASP A 47 8.37 -11.72 -1.40
N ILE A 48 7.40 -12.05 -0.55
CA ILE A 48 6.32 -13.00 -0.85
C ILE A 48 4.99 -12.48 -0.33
N ASP A 49 3.96 -12.62 -1.15
CA ASP A 49 2.58 -12.34 -0.74
C ASP A 49 2.03 -13.54 0.01
N PHE A 50 1.51 -13.31 1.21
CA PHE A 50 1.00 -14.37 2.07
C PHE A 50 -0.38 -14.02 2.66
N PHE A 51 -1.10 -15.06 3.05
CA PHE A 51 -2.43 -14.99 3.65
C PHE A 51 -2.60 -16.07 4.72
N ARG A 52 -3.72 -16.01 5.45
CA ARG A 52 -4.10 -17.03 6.45
C ARG A 52 -5.14 -17.99 5.87
N TYR A 53 -5.09 -19.25 6.28
CA TYR A 53 -6.02 -20.29 5.81
C TYR A 53 -7.50 -19.92 5.99
N LYS A 54 -7.91 -19.36 7.14
CA LYS A 54 -9.31 -18.93 7.35
C LYS A 54 -9.83 -17.91 6.34
N ARG A 55 -8.93 -17.10 5.75
CA ARG A 55 -9.31 -16.13 4.70
C ARG A 55 -9.50 -16.82 3.35
N PHE A 56 -8.69 -17.85 3.09
CA PHE A 56 -8.81 -18.72 1.91
C PHE A 56 -10.11 -19.51 1.92
N GLU A 57 -10.44 -20.15 3.04
CA GLU A 57 -11.71 -20.84 3.22
C GLU A 57 -12.90 -19.90 3.00
N ARG A 58 -12.87 -18.72 3.63
CA ARG A 58 -13.92 -17.70 3.43
C ARG A 58 -14.03 -17.21 1.99
N ALA A 59 -12.94 -17.13 1.24
CA ALA A 59 -12.97 -16.71 -0.16
C ALA A 59 -13.63 -17.77 -1.06
N LEU A 60 -13.36 -19.05 -0.81
CA LEU A 60 -13.93 -20.15 -1.59
C LEU A 60 -15.41 -20.41 -1.24
N LEU A 61 -15.82 -20.23 0.01
CA LEU A 61 -17.21 -20.38 0.43
C LEU A 61 -18.08 -19.12 0.22
N SER A 62 -17.50 -18.07 -0.37
CA SER A 62 -18.20 -16.80 -0.60
C SER A 62 -19.25 -16.89 -1.72
N ASP A 63 -20.28 -16.04 -1.64
CA ASP A 63 -21.28 -15.93 -2.71
C ASP A 63 -20.65 -15.42 -4.01
N ASP A 64 -19.59 -14.61 -3.94
CA ASP A 64 -18.82 -14.14 -5.09
C ASP A 64 -18.20 -15.31 -5.88
N TYR A 65 -17.71 -16.34 -5.18
CA TYR A 65 -17.18 -17.55 -5.80
C TYR A 65 -18.28 -18.30 -6.53
N LYS A 66 -19.42 -18.54 -5.86
CA LYS A 66 -20.59 -19.22 -6.44
C LYS A 66 -21.10 -18.51 -7.69
N ASN A 67 -21.18 -17.18 -7.67
CA ASN A 67 -21.60 -16.38 -8.82
C ASN A 67 -20.65 -16.52 -10.01
N LYS A 68 -19.33 -16.52 -9.77
CA LYS A 68 -18.35 -16.72 -10.85
C LYS A 68 -18.30 -18.17 -11.34
N GLN A 69 -18.61 -19.13 -10.49
CA GLN A 69 -18.68 -20.54 -10.85
C GLN A 69 -19.81 -20.83 -11.85
N GLN A 70 -20.92 -20.07 -11.81
CA GLN A 70 -22.02 -20.23 -12.77
C GLN A 70 -21.61 -20.01 -14.22
N ASN A 71 -20.50 -19.29 -14.47
CA ASN A 71 -19.98 -19.10 -15.82
C ASN A 71 -18.99 -20.22 -16.19
N PRO A 72 -19.32 -21.11 -17.16
CA PRO A 72 -18.46 -22.23 -17.54
C PRO A 72 -17.07 -21.80 -18.05
N LYS A 73 -16.95 -20.57 -18.59
CA LYS A 73 -15.67 -20.03 -19.09
C LYS A 73 -14.62 -19.86 -18.00
N ASN A 74 -15.04 -19.73 -16.73
CA ASN A 74 -14.12 -19.55 -15.62
C ASN A 74 -13.49 -20.87 -15.17
N GLY A 75 -14.05 -22.04 -15.51
CA GLY A 75 -13.49 -23.34 -15.15
C GLY A 75 -13.32 -23.56 -13.65
N LEU A 76 -14.22 -23.01 -12.83
CA LEU A 76 -14.21 -23.16 -11.37
C LEU A 76 -15.02 -24.39 -10.97
N ILE A 77 -14.53 -25.13 -9.96
CA ILE A 77 -15.23 -26.31 -9.42
C ILE A 77 -16.24 -25.92 -8.34
N PRO A 78 -17.34 -26.68 -8.17
CA PRO A 78 -18.24 -26.52 -7.02
C PRO A 78 -17.49 -26.80 -5.71
N ILE A 79 -17.66 -25.90 -4.75
CA ILE A 79 -17.12 -26.02 -3.39
C ILE A 79 -18.21 -25.62 -2.41
N ASN A 80 -18.69 -26.58 -1.63
CA ASN A 80 -19.76 -26.39 -0.64
C ASN A 80 -19.26 -26.60 0.79
N ASP A 81 -18.30 -27.50 0.99
CA ASP A 81 -17.86 -27.94 2.31
C ASP A 81 -16.39 -27.60 2.62
N ALA A 82 -16.09 -27.51 3.92
CA ALA A 82 -14.72 -27.30 4.41
C ALA A 82 -13.75 -28.44 3.98
N VAL A 83 -14.25 -29.66 3.80
CA VAL A 83 -13.45 -30.81 3.32
C VAL A 83 -13.01 -30.60 1.86
N GLU A 84 -13.87 -30.01 1.03
CA GLU A 84 -13.54 -29.71 -0.36
C GLU A 84 -12.52 -28.57 -0.45
N VAL A 85 -12.65 -27.55 0.40
CA VAL A 85 -11.65 -26.48 0.54
C VAL A 85 -10.27 -27.05 0.85
N GLN A 86 -10.18 -28.04 1.74
CA GLN A 86 -8.90 -28.70 2.07
C GLN A 86 -8.32 -29.45 0.87
N LYS A 87 -9.14 -30.17 0.10
CA LYS A 87 -8.70 -30.83 -1.14
C LYS A 87 -8.16 -29.82 -2.15
N VAL A 88 -8.82 -28.66 -2.28
CA VAL A 88 -8.35 -27.57 -3.14
C VAL A 88 -7.02 -26.99 -2.66
N LEU A 89 -6.86 -26.79 -1.35
CA LEU A 89 -5.59 -26.35 -0.79
C LEU A 89 -4.46 -27.31 -1.13
N VAL A 90 -4.66 -28.62 -0.90
CA VAL A 90 -3.68 -29.66 -1.24
C VAL A 90 -3.37 -29.64 -2.74
N MET A 91 -4.39 -29.53 -3.59
CA MET A 91 -4.21 -29.41 -5.04
C MET A 91 -3.35 -28.19 -5.42
N LEU A 92 -3.57 -27.02 -4.81
CA LEU A 92 -2.78 -25.82 -5.08
C LEU A 92 -1.32 -25.95 -4.61
N ILE A 93 -1.07 -26.67 -3.51
CA ILE A 93 0.28 -26.97 -3.02
C ILE A 93 0.98 -27.97 -3.95
N GLN A 94 0.30 -29.04 -4.38
CA GLN A 94 0.81 -30.02 -5.35
C GLN A 94 1.26 -29.34 -6.65
N ASN A 95 0.48 -28.38 -7.14
CA ASN A 95 0.76 -27.61 -8.36
C ASN A 95 1.78 -26.46 -8.15
N GLN A 96 2.50 -26.41 -7.02
CA GLN A 96 3.49 -25.37 -6.69
C GLN A 96 2.96 -23.92 -6.74
N MET A 97 1.66 -23.71 -6.50
CA MET A 97 1.09 -22.35 -6.49
C MET A 97 1.07 -21.73 -5.10
N LEU A 98 1.01 -22.58 -4.08
CA LEU A 98 1.05 -22.17 -2.68
C LEU A 98 2.24 -22.81 -1.95
N LEU A 99 2.82 -22.03 -1.06
CA LEU A 99 3.90 -22.45 -0.17
C LEU A 99 3.41 -22.39 1.27
N PRO A 100 3.44 -23.49 2.05
CA PRO A 100 3.18 -23.42 3.49
C PRO A 100 4.28 -22.63 4.21
N LEU A 101 3.88 -21.69 5.06
CA LEU A 101 4.77 -20.74 5.72
C LEU A 101 4.54 -20.73 7.24
N ASN A 102 5.63 -20.49 7.97
CA ASN A 102 5.61 -20.17 9.39
C ASN A 102 6.09 -18.74 9.57
N LYS A 103 5.28 -17.92 10.26
CA LYS A 103 5.68 -16.58 10.66
C LYS A 103 6.62 -16.68 11.85
N LEU A 104 7.84 -16.19 11.68
CA LEU A 104 8.83 -16.23 12.74
C LEU A 104 8.62 -15.09 13.74
N HIS A 105 8.85 -15.37 15.03
CA HIS A 105 8.86 -14.33 16.04
C HIS A 105 10.21 -13.61 16.08
N TYR A 106 10.25 -12.43 16.70
CA TYR A 106 11.45 -11.59 16.75
C TYR A 106 12.67 -12.31 17.35
N ALA A 107 12.45 -13.13 18.38
CA ALA A 107 13.49 -13.93 19.01
C ALA A 107 14.08 -14.97 18.04
N ASP A 108 13.23 -15.67 17.30
CA ASP A 108 13.62 -16.71 16.35
C ASP A 108 14.38 -16.14 15.16
N ILE A 109 14.06 -14.91 14.72
CA ILE A 109 14.78 -14.23 13.64
C ILE A 109 16.23 -13.98 14.06
N LYS A 110 16.46 -13.55 15.31
CA LYS A 110 17.80 -13.31 15.85
C LYS A 110 18.60 -14.58 16.08
N ALA A 111 17.92 -15.70 16.34
CA ALA A 111 18.57 -16.99 16.49
C ALA A 111 19.23 -17.46 15.18
N VAL A 112 18.72 -17.02 14.03
CA VAL A 112 19.31 -17.33 12.72
C VAL A 112 20.46 -16.37 12.42
N LYS A 113 21.67 -16.91 12.30
CA LYS A 113 22.89 -16.14 12.00
C LYS A 113 22.73 -15.36 10.69
N GLY A 114 22.91 -14.04 10.75
CA GLY A 114 22.88 -13.16 9.58
C GLY A 114 21.51 -12.54 9.27
N TRP A 115 20.44 -12.92 9.98
CA TRP A 115 19.12 -12.32 9.78
C TRP A 115 18.94 -11.08 10.64
N LYS A 116 18.50 -9.98 10.01
CA LYS A 116 18.18 -8.71 10.67
C LYS A 116 16.66 -8.53 10.70
N PRO A 117 16.04 -8.38 11.88
CA PRO A 117 14.61 -8.16 11.98
C PRO A 117 14.16 -6.88 11.26
N ASN A 118 13.19 -7.01 10.36
CA ASN A 118 12.56 -5.87 9.71
C ASN A 118 11.30 -5.46 10.48
N LYS A 119 11.12 -4.15 10.72
CA LYS A 119 9.92 -3.60 11.41
C LYS A 119 8.71 -3.46 10.49
N GLN A 120 8.93 -3.27 9.19
CA GLN A 120 7.87 -3.02 8.22
C GLN A 120 7.23 -4.31 7.71
N LYS A 121 8.06 -5.32 7.41
CA LYS A 121 7.63 -6.59 6.83
C LYS A 121 7.92 -7.76 7.78
N PRO A 122 6.96 -8.66 8.03
CA PRO A 122 7.21 -9.85 8.84
C PRO A 122 8.12 -10.84 8.10
N THR A 123 9.00 -11.52 8.83
CA THR A 123 9.83 -12.59 8.29
C THR A 123 9.08 -13.92 8.35
N LEU A 124 9.07 -14.63 7.23
CA LEU A 124 8.40 -15.90 7.02
C LEU A 124 9.45 -16.95 6.67
N LYS A 125 9.32 -18.15 7.24
CA LYS A 125 10.15 -19.31 6.90
C LYS A 125 9.28 -20.35 6.23
N ARG A 126 9.82 -21.05 5.23
CA ARG A 126 9.16 -22.20 4.62
C ARG A 126 8.89 -23.28 5.68
N SER A 127 7.69 -23.82 5.69
CA SER A 127 7.33 -25.01 6.47
C SER A 127 7.39 -26.24 5.56
N ASP A 128 7.91 -27.36 6.06
CA ASP A 128 7.87 -28.63 5.32
C ASP A 128 6.52 -29.34 5.48
N LYS A 129 5.74 -28.95 6.49
CA LYS A 129 4.42 -29.53 6.79
C LYS A 129 3.33 -28.52 6.45
N ALA A 130 2.36 -28.95 5.65
CA ALA A 130 1.12 -28.21 5.43
C ALA A 130 0.18 -28.49 6.61
N VAL A 131 -0.11 -27.46 7.41
CA VAL A 131 -0.98 -27.56 8.59
C VAL A 131 -2.34 -26.95 8.26
N ILE A 132 -3.40 -27.72 8.43
CA ILE A 132 -4.78 -27.27 8.21
C ILE A 132 -5.29 -26.65 9.52
N ASP A 133 -4.81 -25.44 9.81
CA ASP A 133 -5.22 -24.63 10.95
C ASP A 133 -5.76 -23.28 10.43
N PRO A 134 -6.89 -22.77 10.92
CA PRO A 134 -7.40 -21.43 10.61
C PRO A 134 -6.36 -20.30 10.59
N ASP A 135 -5.35 -20.35 11.46
CA ASP A 135 -4.29 -19.34 11.57
C ASP A 135 -2.96 -19.73 10.89
N ALA A 136 -2.89 -20.87 10.21
CA ALA A 136 -1.74 -21.22 9.37
C ALA A 136 -1.55 -20.24 8.21
N TYR A 137 -0.28 -19.99 7.86
CA TYR A 137 0.09 -19.06 6.80
C TYR A 137 0.48 -19.79 5.52
N TYR A 138 0.06 -19.22 4.39
CA TYR A 138 0.37 -19.72 3.06
C TYR A 138 0.84 -18.55 2.18
N GLY A 139 1.90 -18.76 1.42
CA GLY A 139 2.46 -17.79 0.48
C GLY A 139 2.15 -18.14 -0.97
N TRP A 140 1.98 -17.13 -1.81
CA TRP A 140 1.81 -17.30 -3.25
C TRP A 140 3.17 -17.49 -3.94
N LEU A 141 3.28 -18.55 -4.72
CA LEU A 141 4.31 -18.73 -5.74
C LEU A 141 3.76 -18.49 -7.15
N TYR A 142 2.43 -18.48 -7.27
CA TYR A 142 1.73 -18.19 -8.50
C TYR A 142 1.79 -16.69 -8.82
N GLN A 143 2.23 -16.37 -10.04
CA GLN A 143 2.11 -15.05 -10.62
C GLN A 143 1.18 -15.11 -11.82
N LYS A 144 0.17 -14.25 -11.83
CA LYS A 144 -0.76 -14.15 -12.96
C LYS A 144 0.01 -13.67 -14.21
N PRO A 145 -0.03 -14.41 -15.33
CA PRO A 145 0.59 -13.95 -16.56
C PRO A 145 -0.09 -12.67 -17.03
N ASN A 146 0.70 -11.67 -17.40
CA ASN A 146 0.16 -10.42 -17.95
C ASN A 146 -0.27 -10.66 -19.41
N PRO A 147 -1.58 -10.62 -19.74
CA PRO A 147 -2.03 -10.91 -21.10
C PRO A 147 -1.54 -9.87 -22.12
N PHE A 148 -1.20 -8.66 -21.68
CA PHE A 148 -0.73 -7.60 -22.55
C PHE A 148 0.75 -7.71 -22.93
N ILE A 149 1.50 -8.64 -22.34
CA ILE A 149 2.93 -8.80 -22.68
C ILE A 149 3.14 -9.15 -24.15
N LEU A 150 2.24 -9.96 -24.71
CA LEU A 150 2.24 -10.31 -26.12
C LEU A 150 1.94 -9.08 -26.97
N LEU A 151 0.94 -8.28 -26.58
CA LEU A 151 0.61 -7.02 -27.27
C LEU A 151 1.79 -6.05 -27.26
N TYR A 152 2.45 -5.85 -26.12
CA TYR A 152 3.64 -4.99 -26.03
C TYR A 152 4.78 -5.51 -26.91
N SER A 153 4.96 -6.82 -27.00
CA SER A 153 5.98 -7.43 -27.85
C SER A 153 5.71 -7.18 -29.33
N ILE A 154 4.46 -7.36 -29.78
CA ILE A 154 4.06 -7.05 -31.16
C ILE A 154 4.19 -5.56 -31.45
N LEU A 155 3.74 -4.69 -30.54
CA LEU A 155 3.83 -3.25 -30.67
C LEU A 155 5.29 -2.77 -30.76
N ALA A 156 6.18 -3.35 -29.96
CA ALA A 156 7.61 -3.05 -29.99
C ALA A 156 8.22 -3.41 -31.35
N ILE A 157 7.93 -4.61 -31.87
CA ILE A 157 8.39 -5.05 -33.19
C ILE A 157 7.85 -4.12 -34.29
N ALA A 158 6.54 -3.84 -34.28
CA ALA A 158 5.92 -2.93 -35.23
C ALA A 158 6.53 -1.51 -35.16
N GLY A 159 6.84 -1.03 -33.96
CA GLY A 159 7.51 0.26 -33.74
C GLY A 159 8.91 0.30 -34.35
N VAL A 160 9.71 -0.75 -34.16
CA VAL A 160 11.04 -0.86 -34.79
C VAL A 160 10.93 -0.88 -36.32
N PHE A 161 10.01 -1.67 -36.88
CA PHE A 161 9.76 -1.68 -38.32
C PHE A 161 9.33 -0.30 -38.84
N ALA A 162 8.45 0.39 -38.12
CA ALA A 162 7.99 1.73 -38.49
C ALA A 162 9.18 2.71 -38.60
N VAL A 163 10.13 2.66 -37.67
CA VAL A 163 11.34 3.50 -37.69
C VAL A 163 12.26 3.12 -38.86
N ILE A 164 12.54 1.83 -39.07
CA ILE A 164 13.42 1.38 -40.17
C ILE A 164 12.83 1.74 -41.53
N LEU A 165 11.51 1.64 -41.67
CA LEU A 165 10.77 1.97 -42.90
C LEU A 165 10.52 3.47 -43.08
N PHE A 166 11.04 4.35 -42.21
CA PHE A 166 10.93 5.80 -42.35
C PHE A 166 11.22 6.34 -43.77
N PRO A 167 12.19 5.80 -44.54
CA PRO A 167 12.41 6.21 -45.93
C PRO A 167 11.18 6.08 -46.84
N LEU A 168 10.35 5.07 -46.62
CA LEU A 168 9.15 4.77 -47.41
C LEU A 168 7.91 5.59 -46.99
N TRP A 169 7.99 6.38 -45.92
CA TRP A 169 6.82 7.07 -45.41
C TRP A 169 6.29 8.17 -46.36
N PRO A 170 4.97 8.40 -46.40
CA PRO A 170 4.37 9.51 -47.14
C PRO A 170 4.96 10.86 -46.72
N ARG A 171 5.07 11.79 -47.67
CA ARG A 171 5.65 13.14 -47.43
C ARG A 171 4.94 13.90 -46.30
N ILE A 172 3.65 13.65 -46.07
CA ILE A 172 2.87 14.28 -44.99
C ILE A 172 3.38 13.86 -43.62
N MET A 173 3.64 12.57 -43.39
CA MET A 173 4.14 12.07 -42.10
C MET A 173 5.56 12.55 -41.81
N LYS A 174 6.42 12.60 -42.83
CA LYS A 174 7.78 13.16 -42.70
C LYS A 174 7.77 14.62 -42.23
N ARG A 175 6.86 15.44 -42.77
CA ARG A 175 6.65 16.82 -42.28
C ARG A 175 6.15 16.84 -40.84
N GLY A 176 5.23 15.94 -40.47
CA GLY A 176 4.76 15.81 -39.09
C GLY A 176 5.89 15.54 -38.10
N VAL A 177 6.79 14.60 -38.41
CA VAL A 177 7.97 14.32 -37.59
C VAL A 177 8.91 15.53 -37.51
N TRP A 178 9.11 16.24 -38.63
CA TRP A 178 9.92 17.46 -38.64
C TRP A 178 9.34 18.55 -37.72
N TYR A 179 8.04 18.83 -37.81
CA TYR A 179 7.37 19.80 -36.93
C TYR A 179 7.42 19.35 -35.46
N LEU A 180 7.21 18.06 -35.18
CA LEU A 180 7.31 17.52 -33.83
C LEU A 180 8.74 17.69 -33.27
N SER A 181 9.76 17.42 -34.09
CA SER A 181 11.17 17.62 -33.71
C SER A 181 11.49 19.09 -33.47
N MET A 182 10.99 20.00 -34.31
CA MET A 182 11.17 21.45 -34.11
C MET A 182 10.42 21.95 -32.87
N ALA A 183 9.22 21.43 -32.59
CA ALA A 183 8.47 21.75 -31.39
C ALA A 183 9.19 21.24 -30.12
N ALA A 184 9.72 20.02 -30.14
CA ALA A 184 10.51 19.47 -29.04
C ALA A 184 11.80 20.29 -28.83
N LEU A 185 12.50 20.67 -29.90
CA LEU A 185 13.68 21.53 -29.82
C LEU A 185 13.33 22.91 -29.26
N GLY A 186 12.20 23.50 -29.67
CA GLY A 186 11.70 24.76 -29.13
C GLY A 186 11.37 24.67 -27.64
N LEU A 187 10.74 23.57 -27.20
CA LEU A 187 10.46 23.31 -25.79
C LEU A 187 11.76 23.16 -24.97
N ILE A 188 12.75 22.46 -25.50
CA ILE A 188 14.07 22.34 -24.90
C ILE A 188 14.77 23.71 -24.85
N GLY A 189 14.72 24.50 -25.93
CA GLY A 189 15.27 25.84 -25.99
C GLY A 189 14.63 26.78 -24.97
N LEU A 190 13.30 26.70 -24.79
CA LEU A 190 12.59 27.43 -23.74
C LEU A 190 13.10 27.04 -22.35
N PHE A 191 13.31 25.75 -22.10
CA PHE A 191 13.88 25.27 -20.84
C PHE A 191 15.27 25.89 -20.57
N PHE A 192 16.16 25.88 -21.56
CA PHE A 192 17.46 26.54 -21.45
C PHE A 192 17.35 28.05 -21.26
N ALA A 193 16.46 28.73 -21.98
CA ALA A 193 16.24 30.16 -21.82
C ALA A 193 15.81 30.49 -20.38
N THR A 194 14.88 29.73 -19.80
CA THR A 194 14.48 29.91 -18.39
C THR A 194 15.63 29.67 -17.42
N ALA A 195 16.50 28.70 -17.68
CA ALA A 195 17.70 28.45 -16.87
C ALA A 195 18.70 29.61 -16.95
N ILE A 196 18.93 30.18 -18.14
CA ILE A 196 19.82 31.33 -18.34
C ILE A 196 19.26 32.58 -17.66
N VAL A 197 17.98 32.88 -17.87
CA VAL A 197 17.31 34.03 -17.20
C VAL A 197 17.42 33.90 -15.68
N ARG A 198 17.22 32.70 -15.14
CA ARG A 198 17.41 32.42 -13.72
C ARG A 198 18.85 32.69 -13.26
N LEU A 199 19.86 32.30 -14.04
CA LEU A 199 21.27 32.56 -13.72
C LEU A 199 21.57 34.06 -13.70
N ILE A 200 21.10 34.81 -14.70
CA ILE A 200 21.32 36.26 -14.78
C ILE A 200 20.69 36.97 -13.57
N ILE A 201 19.45 36.63 -13.23
CA ILE A 201 18.75 37.22 -12.07
C ILE A 201 19.47 36.89 -10.77
N TYR A 202 19.97 35.66 -10.61
CA TYR A 202 20.74 35.28 -9.45
C TYR A 202 22.02 36.13 -9.31
N ILE A 203 22.79 36.28 -10.39
CA ILE A 203 24.00 37.12 -10.41
C ILE A 203 23.68 38.57 -10.04
N ILE A 204 22.63 39.16 -10.63
CA ILE A 204 22.20 40.52 -10.31
C ILE A 204 21.78 40.62 -8.83
N SER A 205 21.04 39.63 -8.32
CA SER A 205 20.55 39.65 -6.94
C SER A 205 21.67 39.54 -5.90
N LEU A 206 22.78 38.86 -6.23
CA LEU A 206 23.96 38.77 -5.36
C LEU A 206 24.61 40.14 -5.14
N VAL A 207 24.55 41.02 -6.14
CA VAL A 207 25.16 42.37 -6.07
C VAL A 207 24.16 43.39 -5.51
N ALA A 208 22.88 43.27 -5.84
CA ALA A 208 21.86 44.26 -5.50
C ALA A 208 21.17 44.06 -4.14
N PHE A 209 21.15 42.84 -3.59
CA PHE A 209 20.41 42.52 -2.37
C PHE A 209 21.24 41.73 -1.36
N PRO A 210 21.06 41.94 -0.04
CA PRO A 210 21.73 41.16 1.00
C PRO A 210 21.22 39.72 1.12
N LYS A 211 20.10 39.38 0.46
CA LYS A 211 19.59 38.02 0.34
C LYS A 211 19.49 37.66 -1.14
N PRO A 212 20.17 36.60 -1.60
CA PRO A 212 20.12 36.20 -3.00
C PRO A 212 18.69 35.82 -3.37
N PHE A 213 18.19 36.40 -4.46
CA PHE A 213 16.86 36.13 -4.99
C PHE A 213 16.96 35.01 -6.03
N TRP A 214 16.16 33.96 -5.81
CA TRP A 214 16.19 32.76 -6.63
C TRP A 214 14.86 32.63 -7.38
N LEU A 215 14.84 33.00 -8.67
CA LEU A 215 13.64 32.91 -9.49
C LEU A 215 13.33 31.43 -9.81
N PHE A 216 12.11 30.99 -9.48
CA PHE A 216 11.59 29.62 -9.67
C PHE A 216 12.33 28.51 -8.89
N PRO A 217 12.21 28.47 -7.55
CA PRO A 217 12.81 27.41 -6.73
C PRO A 217 12.31 26.01 -7.11
N ASN A 218 11.05 25.89 -7.55
CA ASN A 218 10.37 24.63 -7.84
C ASN A 218 10.47 24.18 -9.31
N LEU A 219 11.36 24.76 -10.12
CA LEU A 219 11.49 24.40 -11.54
C LEU A 219 12.06 22.98 -11.78
N PHE A 220 12.80 22.44 -10.80
CA PHE A 220 13.37 21.09 -10.82
C PHE A 220 12.80 20.18 -9.73
N GLU A 221 11.80 20.65 -8.98
CA GLU A 221 11.06 19.82 -8.03
C GLU A 221 10.03 18.99 -8.84
N ASP A 222 9.60 17.82 -8.35
CA ASP A 222 8.65 16.91 -9.04
C ASP A 222 7.24 17.55 -9.16
N CYS A 223 7.13 18.62 -9.95
CA CYS A 223 5.99 19.51 -10.07
C CYS A 223 5.70 19.73 -11.56
N GLY A 224 4.41 19.84 -11.92
CA GLY A 224 4.01 20.12 -13.30
C GLY A 224 4.44 21.51 -13.76
N VAL A 225 4.58 21.71 -15.08
CA VAL A 225 5.04 22.95 -15.72
C VAL A 225 4.34 24.20 -15.15
N LEU A 226 3.02 24.17 -14.94
CA LEU A 226 2.25 25.30 -14.41
C LEU A 226 2.47 25.58 -12.91
N GLU A 227 2.93 24.60 -12.14
CA GLU A 227 3.25 24.77 -10.72
C GLU A 227 4.69 25.23 -10.50
N SER A 228 5.60 24.80 -11.38
CA SER A 228 7.00 25.22 -11.42
C SER A 228 7.17 26.73 -11.69
N PHE A 229 6.25 27.34 -12.44
CA PHE A 229 6.30 28.77 -12.83
C PHE A 229 5.52 29.72 -11.90
N GLN A 230 5.19 29.32 -10.67
CA GLN A 230 4.53 30.23 -9.72
C GLN A 230 5.53 30.91 -8.78
N PRO A 231 5.87 32.20 -9.00
CA PRO A 231 6.84 32.90 -8.15
C PRO A 231 6.29 33.22 -6.74
N LEU A 232 4.97 33.16 -6.52
CA LEU A 232 4.31 33.73 -5.33
C LEU A 232 4.01 32.75 -4.18
N LYS A 233 4.24 31.44 -4.36
CA LYS A 233 3.90 30.44 -3.33
C LYS A 233 4.80 30.56 -2.10
N GLU A 234 6.09 30.87 -2.27
CA GLU A 234 7.03 31.02 -1.16
C GLU A 234 6.80 32.28 -0.33
N ALA A 235 6.59 33.44 -0.97
CA ALA A 235 6.24 34.68 -0.26
C ALA A 235 4.97 34.51 0.59
N ARG A 236 4.00 33.74 0.11
CA ARG A 236 2.78 33.40 0.85
C ARG A 236 3.04 32.42 2.01
N ARG A 237 3.96 31.45 1.87
CA ARG A 237 4.38 30.56 2.97
C ARG A 237 5.09 31.37 4.06
N VAL A 238 6.02 32.25 3.70
CA VAL A 238 6.74 33.12 4.64
C VAL A 238 5.76 34.01 5.40
N MET A 239 4.79 34.63 4.73
CA MET A 239 3.73 35.41 5.39
C MET A 239 2.87 34.57 6.35
N LYS A 240 2.48 33.35 5.97
CA LYS A 240 1.72 32.45 6.85
C LYS A 240 2.53 32.03 8.07
N MET A 241 3.81 31.73 7.87
CA MET A 241 4.73 31.35 8.94
C MET A 241 4.97 32.52 9.90
N MET A 242 5.18 33.73 9.39
CA MET A 242 5.30 34.95 10.21
C MET A 242 4.04 35.25 11.03
N LYS A 243 2.84 35.07 10.45
CA LYS A 243 1.57 35.21 11.19
C LYS A 243 1.44 34.17 12.30
N HIS A 244 1.79 32.92 12.04
CA HIS A 244 1.74 31.84 13.02
C HIS A 244 2.74 32.06 14.18
N PHE A 245 3.96 32.52 13.89
CA PHE A 245 4.95 32.89 14.90
C PHE A 245 4.52 34.11 15.72
N SER A 246 3.94 35.11 15.06
CA SER A 246 3.34 36.28 15.73
C SER A 246 2.22 35.84 16.70
N GLN A 247 1.41 34.85 16.33
CA GLN A 247 0.37 34.27 17.18
C GLN A 247 0.91 33.50 18.39
N LEU A 248 2.03 32.78 18.24
CA LEU A 248 2.67 32.03 19.34
C LEU A 248 3.36 32.94 20.36
N ASN A 249 3.84 34.11 19.93
CA ASN A 249 4.51 35.10 20.78
C ASN A 249 3.56 36.14 21.41
N GLN A 250 2.25 36.03 21.23
CA GLN A 250 1.31 36.89 21.96
C GLN A 250 1.33 36.50 23.45
N PRO A 251 1.51 37.46 24.38
CA PRO A 251 1.39 37.17 25.81
C PRO A 251 -0.02 36.66 26.09
N ARG A 252 -0.12 35.42 26.59
CA ARG A 252 -1.41 34.87 27.03
C ARG A 252 -2.02 35.82 28.06
N PRO A 253 -3.30 36.21 27.93
CA PRO A 253 -3.93 37.06 28.94
C PRO A 253 -3.82 36.35 30.29
N MET A 254 -3.27 37.06 31.28
CA MET A 254 -3.13 36.53 32.64
C MET A 254 -4.52 36.15 33.13
N LYS A 255 -4.74 34.86 33.38
CA LYS A 255 -5.92 34.40 34.10
C LYS A 255 -5.86 35.00 35.50
N PRO A 256 -6.95 35.60 36.02
CA PRO A 256 -6.99 36.12 37.38
C PRO A 256 -6.60 35.02 38.37
N SER A 257 -5.68 35.33 39.29
CA SER A 257 -5.28 34.44 40.38
C SER A 257 -6.45 34.22 41.31
N VAL A 258 -7.02 33.01 41.30
CA VAL A 258 -8.07 32.61 42.25
C VAL A 258 -7.44 32.49 43.65
N PRO A 259 -7.98 33.14 44.69
CA PRO A 259 -7.48 32.98 46.06
C PRO A 259 -7.65 31.54 46.54
N ARG A 260 -6.66 31.00 47.25
CA ARG A 260 -6.78 29.69 47.90
C ARG A 260 -7.90 29.72 48.95
N PRO A 261 -8.85 28.76 48.95
CA PRO A 261 -9.87 28.71 49.98
C PRO A 261 -9.26 28.28 51.32
N VAL A 262 -9.63 29.01 52.37
CA VAL A 262 -9.37 28.69 53.78
C VAL A 262 -10.18 27.45 54.17
N PRO A 263 -9.69 26.53 55.02
CA PRO A 263 -10.46 25.36 55.41
C PRO A 263 -11.59 25.77 56.35
N LEU A 264 -12.84 25.61 55.92
CA LEU A 264 -14.01 25.74 56.78
C LEU A 264 -14.27 24.42 57.52
N SER A 265 -14.24 24.51 58.83
CA SER A 265 -14.55 23.47 59.81
C SER A 265 -15.95 22.90 59.65
N SER A 266 -16.09 21.66 60.11
CA SER A 266 -17.27 20.80 60.07
C SER A 266 -18.63 21.47 60.34
N LYS A 267 -19.57 21.30 59.40
CA LYS A 267 -20.96 20.99 59.77
C LYS A 267 -21.62 20.16 58.66
N ARG A 268 -21.83 18.88 58.96
CA ARG A 268 -22.48 17.90 58.10
C ARG A 268 -23.99 18.11 58.20
N GLU A 269 -24.58 18.75 57.20
CA GLU A 269 -26.04 18.90 57.09
C GLU A 269 -26.53 18.01 55.93
N ARG A 270 -27.29 16.97 56.27
CA ARG A 270 -27.87 16.00 55.33
C ARG A 270 -29.19 16.56 54.80
N LEU A 271 -29.31 16.68 53.47
CA LEU A 271 -30.60 16.94 52.80
C LEU A 271 -31.08 15.70 52.00
N PRO A 272 -32.40 15.48 51.91
CA PRO A 272 -33.01 14.16 51.68
C PRO A 272 -33.20 13.75 50.21
N TRP A 273 -33.14 12.44 49.98
CA TRP A 273 -33.15 11.72 48.70
C TRP A 273 -34.53 11.56 48.04
N LYS A 274 -35.33 12.63 47.88
CA LYS A 274 -36.60 12.54 47.13
C LYS A 274 -36.86 13.76 46.24
N LYS A 275 -36.38 13.66 44.99
CA LYS A 275 -36.99 14.17 43.74
C LYS A 275 -36.15 13.64 42.57
N LEU A 276 -36.38 12.38 42.19
CA LEU A 276 -36.95 11.99 40.89
C LEU A 276 -36.48 12.85 39.71
N LYS A 277 -35.68 12.25 38.82
CA LYS A 277 -36.17 11.64 37.57
C LYS A 277 -36.88 12.66 36.70
N SER A 278 -36.19 13.20 35.70
CA SER A 278 -36.65 13.22 34.31
C SER A 278 -35.62 13.95 33.43
N LYS A 279 -35.22 13.28 32.35
CA LYS A 279 -34.53 13.78 31.13
C LYS A 279 -33.00 13.86 31.12
N ASN A 280 -32.45 13.06 30.19
CA ASN A 280 -31.17 13.18 29.47
C ASN A 280 -29.88 12.61 30.08
N VAL A 281 -29.87 11.29 30.31
CA VAL A 281 -28.64 10.51 30.57
C VAL A 281 -28.08 9.79 29.30
N TYR A 282 -28.74 9.85 28.15
CA TYR A 282 -28.30 9.10 26.95
C TYR A 282 -27.36 9.82 25.98
N LYS A 283 -26.55 10.79 26.43
CA LYS A 283 -25.57 11.46 25.54
C LYS A 283 -24.12 11.46 26.01
N PHE A 284 -23.80 10.78 27.12
CA PHE A 284 -22.47 10.84 27.73
C PHE A 284 -21.65 9.53 27.68
N LEU A 285 -22.17 8.47 27.08
CA LEU A 285 -21.49 7.16 26.99
C LEU A 285 -21.10 6.70 25.58
N TYR A 286 -21.15 7.58 24.56
CA TYR A 286 -20.86 7.17 23.17
C TYR A 286 -19.54 7.68 22.56
N TYR A 287 -18.65 8.29 23.32
CA TYR A 287 -17.33 8.73 22.78
C TYR A 287 -16.11 8.22 23.54
N LYS A 288 -16.29 7.29 24.48
CA LYS A 288 -15.18 6.73 25.28
C LYS A 288 -15.09 5.21 25.22
N PHE A 289 -15.38 4.61 24.06
CA PHE A 289 -15.19 3.15 23.87
C PHE A 289 -14.98 2.71 22.41
N ASN A 290 -14.13 3.40 21.64
CA ASN A 290 -13.58 2.76 20.43
C ASN A 290 -12.19 3.26 20.03
N LEU A 291 -11.33 3.47 21.03
CA LEU A 291 -9.89 3.64 20.84
C LEU A 291 -9.15 2.49 21.52
N GLN A 292 -9.36 1.28 21.01
CA GLN A 292 -8.42 0.15 21.07
C GLN A 292 -9.05 -1.04 20.35
N ILE A 293 -8.77 -1.16 19.04
CA ILE A 293 -8.27 -2.34 18.31
C ILE A 293 -8.04 -1.90 16.85
#